data_AF-A0A5E4KCB3-F1
#
_entry.id   AF-A0A5E4KCB3-F1
#
_cell.length_a   1.000
_cell.length_b   1.000
_cell.length_c   1.000
_cell.angle_alpha   90.00
_cell.angle_beta   90.00
_cell.angle_gamma   90.00
#
_symmetry.space_group_name_H-M   'P 1'
#
loop_
_entity.id
_entity.type
_entity.pdbx_description
1 polymer ?
#
loop_
_entity_poly.entity_id
_entity_poly.type
_entity_poly.pdbx_seq_one_letter_code
_entity_poly.pdbx_strand_id
1 'polypeptide(L)'
;MLSSFIYTDFTLFVGMSKFGETADRILDILQRKEKVSVNELVEKIPIADREILDLMNEGGLIEVKKGEVRITVFGSELLTVK
;
A
#
# COMPACT_ATOMS: atom_id res chain seq x y z
N MET A 1 6.19 1.59 -38.87
CA MET A 1 5.27 2.43 -38.10
C MET A 1 4.33 1.53 -37.31
N LEU A 2 4.88 0.73 -36.39
CA LEU A 2 4.20 -0.36 -35.67
C LEU A 2 5.02 -0.66 -34.41
N SER A 3 4.86 0.12 -33.35
CA SER A 3 5.44 -0.21 -32.04
C SER A 3 4.92 0.63 -30.86
N SER A 4 3.97 1.54 -31.06
CA SER A 4 3.37 2.30 -29.95
C SER A 4 2.33 1.51 -29.13
N PHE A 5 1.99 0.28 -29.52
CA PHE A 5 0.96 -0.53 -28.83
C PHE A 5 1.49 -1.38 -27.67
N ILE A 6 2.81 -1.58 -27.55
CA ILE A 6 3.39 -2.44 -26.49
C ILE A 6 3.73 -1.63 -25.22
N TYR A 7 3.83 -0.30 -25.33
CA TYR A 7 4.25 0.54 -24.20
C TYR A 7 3.13 0.76 -23.17
N THR A 8 1.86 0.73 -23.59
CA THR A 8 0.71 0.98 -22.71
C THR A 8 0.40 -0.20 -21.79
N ASP A 9 0.68 -1.43 -22.23
CA ASP A 9 0.41 -2.65 -21.47
C ASP A 9 1.45 -2.87 -20.34
N PHE A 10 2.71 -2.53 -20.59
CA PHE A 10 3.79 -2.68 -19.61
C PHE A 10 3.67 -1.69 -18.44
N THR A 11 3.16 -0.49 -18.67
CA THR A 11 2.91 0.48 -17.59
C THR A 11 1.74 0.09 -16.68
N LEU A 12 0.75 -0.66 -17.20
CA LEU A 12 -0.32 -1.22 -16.37
C LEU A 12 0.20 -2.36 -15.48
N PHE A 13 1.06 -3.23 -16.01
CA PHE A 13 1.66 -4.32 -15.24
C PHE A 13 2.61 -3.82 -14.14
N VAL A 14 3.41 -2.79 -14.43
CA VAL A 14 4.29 -2.14 -13.44
C VAL A 14 3.49 -1.37 -12.37
N GLY A 15 2.32 -0.82 -12.72
CA GLY A 15 1.41 -0.15 -11.78
C GLY A 15 0.83 -1.09 -10.72
N MET A 16 0.41 -2.30 -11.12
CA MET A 16 -0.09 -3.31 -10.18
C MET A 16 1.00 -3.85 -9.24
N SER A 17 2.21 -4.10 -9.73
CA SER A 17 3.31 -4.62 -8.88
C SER A 17 3.78 -3.61 -7.83
N LYS A 18 3.78 -2.31 -8.17
CA LYS A 18 4.17 -1.25 -7.23
C LYS A 18 3.18 -1.06 -6.09
N PHE A 19 1.88 -1.24 -6.36
CA PHE A 19 0.86 -1.18 -5.32
C PHE A 19 1.05 -2.31 -4.31
N GLY A 20 1.22 -3.55 -4.78
CA GLY A 20 1.45 -4.71 -3.92
C GLY A 20 2.70 -4.55 -3.04
N GLU A 21 3.83 -4.16 -3.63
CA GLU A 21 5.08 -3.92 -2.88
C GLU A 21 4.95 -2.77 -1.86
N THR A 22 4.21 -1.72 -2.22
CA THR A 22 3.95 -0.59 -1.32
C THR A 22 3.06 -1.00 -0.15
N ALA A 23 1.96 -1.70 -0.44
CA ALA A 23 1.05 -2.21 0.58
C ALA A 23 1.77 -3.17 1.53
N ASP A 24 2.60 -4.07 1.01
CA ASP A 24 3.39 -5.02 1.80
C ASP A 24 4.36 -4.28 2.75
N ARG A 25 5.07 -3.26 2.24
CA ARG A 25 5.94 -2.39 3.07
C ARG A 25 5.17 -1.62 4.13
N ILE A 26 4.00 -1.07 3.80
CA ILE A 26 3.13 -0.37 4.76
C ILE A 26 2.72 -1.34 5.86
N LEU A 27 2.30 -2.55 5.50
CA LEU A 27 1.88 -3.57 6.46
C LEU A 27 3.05 -4.08 7.31
N ASP A 28 4.27 -4.29 6.78
CA ASP A 28 5.46 -4.64 7.60
C ASP A 28 5.80 -3.55 8.62
N ILE A 29 5.74 -2.27 8.21
CA ILE A 29 5.98 -1.14 9.11
C ILE A 29 4.92 -1.11 10.21
N LEU A 30 3.64 -1.29 9.87
CA LEU A 30 2.54 -1.30 10.83
C LEU A 30 2.51 -2.57 11.70
N GLN A 31 3.03 -3.69 11.21
CA GLN A 31 3.19 -4.92 11.99
C GLN A 31 4.25 -4.74 13.07
N ARG A 32 5.35 -4.03 12.75
CA ARG A 32 6.40 -3.69 13.73
C ARG A 32 5.99 -2.55 14.66
N LYS A 33 5.15 -1.64 14.18
CA LYS A 33 4.65 -0.47 14.91
C LYS A 33 3.13 -0.46 14.89
N GLU A 34 2.51 -0.81 16.02
CA GLU A 34 1.05 -0.90 16.21
C GLU A 34 0.27 0.34 15.70
N LYS A 35 0.92 1.50 15.65
CA LYS A 35 0.39 2.75 15.07
C LYS A 35 1.50 3.58 14.42
N VAL A 36 1.21 4.15 13.25
CA VAL A 36 2.12 5.06 12.54
C VAL A 36 1.34 6.26 12.00
N SER A 37 1.88 7.46 12.13
CA SER A 37 1.25 8.66 11.57
C SER A 37 1.33 8.65 10.04
N VAL A 38 0.30 9.13 9.35
CA VAL A 38 0.27 9.25 7.89
C VAL A 38 1.51 10.01 7.39
N ASN A 39 1.93 11.07 8.08
CA ASN A 39 3.15 11.82 7.73
C ASN A 39 4.42 10.95 7.81
N GLU A 40 4.59 10.14 8.86
CA GLU A 40 5.76 9.25 8.99
C GLU A 40 5.76 8.18 7.89
N LEU A 41 4.56 7.70 7.51
CA LEU A 41 4.37 6.74 6.43
C LEU A 41 4.74 7.33 5.07
N VAL A 42 4.28 8.54 4.78
CA VAL A 42 4.61 9.27 3.54
C VAL A 42 6.10 9.65 3.50
N GLU A 43 6.71 10.00 4.64
CA GLU A 43 8.15 10.25 4.71
C GLU A 43 8.99 8.99 4.45
N LYS A 44 8.57 7.84 4.98
CA LYS A 44 9.28 6.56 4.77
C LYS A 44 9.01 5.96 3.40
N ILE A 45 7.79 6.13 2.91
CA ILE A 45 7.30 5.56 1.67
C ILE A 45 6.66 6.71 0.89
N PRO A 46 7.45 7.48 0.12
CA PRO A 46 6.91 8.60 -0.67
C PRO A 46 5.94 8.16 -1.76
N ILE A 47 5.90 6.86 -2.07
CA ILE A 47 4.93 6.24 -3.00
C ILE A 47 3.64 5.78 -2.31
N ALA A 48 3.58 5.86 -0.97
CA ALA A 48 2.36 5.64 -0.19
C ALA A 48 1.49 6.90 -0.31
N ASP A 49 0.98 7.11 -1.51
CA ASP A 49 0.06 8.18 -1.82
C ASP A 49 -1.25 7.97 -1.07
N ARG A 50 -2.02 9.06 -0.89
CA ARG A 50 -3.32 8.97 -0.20
C ARG A 50 -4.23 7.93 -0.84
N GLU A 51 -4.17 7.76 -2.16
CA GLU A 51 -4.95 6.75 -2.89
C GLU A 51 -4.63 5.32 -2.43
N ILE A 52 -3.36 5.01 -2.13
CA ILE A 52 -2.98 3.67 -1.64
C ILE A 52 -3.52 3.45 -0.23
N LEU A 53 -3.40 4.46 0.64
CA LEU A 53 -3.95 4.38 1.99
C LEU A 53 -5.47 4.26 1.96
N ASP A 54 -6.15 4.96 1.05
CA ASP A 54 -7.60 4.88 0.89
C ASP A 54 -8.03 3.50 0.39
N LEU A 55 -7.36 2.96 -0.64
CA LEU A 55 -7.60 1.59 -1.15
C LEU A 55 -7.37 0.52 -0.08
N MET A 56 -6.32 0.66 0.73
CA MET A 56 -6.05 -0.27 1.82
C MET A 56 -7.07 -0.14 2.96
N ASN A 57 -7.56 1.07 3.21
CA ASN A 57 -8.61 1.31 4.20
C ASN A 57 -9.98 0.79 3.74
N GLU A 58 -10.34 1.00 2.46
CA GLU A 58 -11.52 0.40 1.84
C GLU A 58 -11.44 -1.13 1.78
N GLY A 59 -10.25 -1.66 1.49
CA GLY A 59 -9.98 -3.11 1.54
C GLY A 59 -9.95 -3.70 2.95
N GLY A 60 -10.09 -2.88 3.99
CA GLY A 60 -10.08 -3.31 5.39
C GLY A 60 -8.74 -3.84 5.88
N LEU A 61 -7.64 -3.57 5.16
CA LEU A 61 -6.26 -3.97 5.49
C LEU A 61 -5.67 -3.10 6.62
N ILE A 62 -5.99 -1.81 6.56
CA ILE A 62 -5.58 -0.79 7.53
C ILE A 62 -6.79 0.02 7.93
N GLU A 63 -6.70 0.72 9.05
CA GLU A 63 -7.68 1.71 9.44
C GLU A 63 -6.98 3.05 9.65
N VAL A 64 -7.47 4.09 9.01
CA VAL A 64 -6.95 5.46 9.18
C VAL A 64 -7.88 6.23 10.12
N LYS A 65 -7.39 6.61 11.31
CA LYS A 65 -8.11 7.45 12.26
C LYS A 65 -7.28 8.65 12.69
N LYS A 66 -7.85 9.85 12.57
CA LYS A 66 -7.25 11.12 13.05
C LYS A 66 -5.81 11.37 12.55
N GLY A 67 -5.46 10.88 11.35
CA GLY A 67 -4.10 11.01 10.80
C GLY A 67 -3.12 9.94 11.28
N GLU A 68 -3.60 8.95 12.03
CA GLU A 68 -2.87 7.74 12.37
C GLU A 68 -3.37 6.58 11.53
N VAL A 69 -2.44 5.75 11.07
CA VAL A 69 -2.68 4.51 10.35
C VAL A 69 -2.37 3.36 11.30
N ARG A 70 -3.28 2.39 11.35
CA ARG A 70 -3.14 1.17 12.13
C ARG A 70 -3.48 -0.03 11.25
N ILE A 71 -2.74 -1.11 11.41
CA ILE A 71 -3.08 -2.37 10.73
C ILE A 71 -4.33 -2.97 11.39
N THR A 72 -5.25 -3.48 10.59
CA THR A 72 -6.41 -4.21 11.10
C THR A 72 -6.03 -5.67 11.37
N VAL A 73 -6.88 -6.40 12.10
CA VAL A 73 -6.72 -7.85 12.27
C VAL A 73 -6.67 -8.54 10.90
N PHE A 74 -7.56 -8.15 9.97
CA PHE A 74 -7.61 -8.70 8.63
C PHE A 74 -6.32 -8.46 7.82
N GLY A 75 -5.75 -7.24 7.87
CA GLY A 75 -4.47 -6.96 7.21
C GLY A 75 -3.31 -7.76 7.79
N SER A 76 -3.31 -7.96 9.11
CA SER A 76 -2.29 -8.79 9.77
C SER A 76 -2.43 -10.28 9.42
N GLU A 77 -3.65 -10.78 9.23
CA GLU A 77 -3.88 -12.16 8.83
C GLU A 77 -3.45 -12.42 7.39
N LEU A 78 -3.61 -11.43 6.49
CA LEU A 78 -3.13 -11.54 5.11
C LEU A 78 -1.60 -11.56 4.98
N LEU A 79 -0.88 -10.97 5.93
CA LEU A 79 0.58 -11.15 6.05
C LEU A 79 0.98 -12.50 6.65
N THR A 80 0.06 -13.16 7.36
CA THR A 80 0.30 -14.44 8.05
C THR A 80 -0.05 -15.64 7.17
N VAL A 81 -0.04 -15.48 5.85
CA VAL A 81 -0.19 -16.62 4.94
C VAL A 81 1.11 -17.42 4.99
N LYS A 82 1.03 -18.60 5.63
CA LYS A 82 2.12 -19.53 5.87
C LYS A 82 2.17 -20.62 4.80
#